data_AF-A0A1Q6WPV1-F1
#
_entry.id   AF-A0A1Q6WPV1-F1
#
_cell.length_a   1.000
_cell.length_b   1.000
_cell.length_c   1.000
_cell.angle_alpha   90.00
_cell.angle_beta   90.00
_cell.angle_gamma   90.00
#
_symmetry.space_group_name_H-M   'P 1'
#
loop_
_entity.id
_entity.type
_entity.pdbx_description
1 polymer ?
#
loop_
_entity_poly.entity_id
_entity_poly.type
_entity_poly.pdbx_seq_one_letter_code
_entity_poly.pdbx_strand_id
1 'polypeptide(L)'
;MEEFEAAALSLARSGPIKDRLTDAYRNHLALVNPEELPAALRAELHACHDALTRERPLPGEDAVRATVRKMSNQDADEVACAVVRLFAAVARATLVERVLAMPEAVSDGASSNGAIPSGAIPNGANGARAKPRKGVPDVISLYAAEA
;
A
#
# COMPACT_ATOMS: atom_id res chain seq x y z
N MET A 1 7.32 -1.41 -11.28
CA MET A 1 6.40 -1.57 -10.12
C MET A 1 6.99 -0.92 -8.88
N GLU A 2 8.30 -1.06 -8.70
CA GLU A 2 9.08 -0.43 -7.61
C GLU A 2 8.90 1.09 -7.58
N GLU A 3 8.73 1.73 -8.73
CA GLU A 3 8.49 3.17 -8.87
C GLU A 3 7.14 3.58 -8.25
N PHE A 4 6.07 2.81 -8.48
CA PHE A 4 4.77 3.12 -7.88
C PHE A 4 4.76 2.89 -6.37
N GLU A 5 5.45 1.84 -5.91
CA GLU A 5 5.62 1.59 -4.48
C GLU A 5 6.41 2.74 -3.83
N ALA A 6 7.53 3.14 -4.43
CA ALA A 6 8.33 4.25 -3.94
C ALA A 6 7.57 5.58 -3.95
N ALA A 7 6.77 5.85 -4.99
CA ALA A 7 5.87 7.00 -5.03
C ALA A 7 4.85 6.97 -3.88
N ALA A 8 4.20 5.83 -3.63
CA ALA A 8 3.26 5.66 -2.54
C ALA A 8 3.93 5.84 -1.16
N LEU A 9 5.18 5.36 -1.00
CA LEU A 9 5.97 5.56 0.21
C LEU A 9 6.38 7.02 0.41
N SER A 10 6.80 7.73 -0.64
CA SER A 10 7.05 9.19 -0.58
C SER A 10 5.78 9.93 -0.17
N LEU A 11 4.64 9.54 -0.74
CA LEU A 11 3.34 10.04 -0.33
C LEU A 11 2.97 9.67 1.09
N ALA A 12 3.52 8.64 1.74
CA ALA A 12 3.19 8.28 3.13
C ALA A 12 4.07 8.98 4.18
N ARG A 13 5.15 9.65 3.77
CA ARG A 13 6.07 10.33 4.69
C ARG A 13 5.43 11.53 5.40
N SER A 14 6.06 12.00 6.46
CA SER A 14 5.68 13.25 7.11
C SER A 14 6.02 14.46 6.24
N GLY A 15 5.15 15.45 6.23
CA GLY A 15 5.39 16.73 5.56
C GLY A 15 4.14 17.26 4.85
N PRO A 16 4.20 18.49 4.32
CA PRO A 16 3.12 19.07 3.54
C PRO A 16 2.77 18.18 2.35
N ILE A 17 1.47 17.95 2.11
CA ILE A 17 1.00 17.06 1.05
C ILE A 17 1.55 17.45 -0.33
N LYS A 18 1.68 18.75 -0.58
CA LYS A 18 2.24 19.31 -1.81
C LYS A 18 3.72 18.98 -2.03
N ASP A 19 4.52 19.02 -0.97
CA ASP A 19 5.94 18.69 -1.04
C ASP A 19 6.11 17.18 -1.29
N ARG A 20 5.34 16.35 -0.58
CA ARG A 20 5.29 14.89 -0.77
C ARG A 20 4.87 14.52 -2.19
N LEU A 21 3.87 15.22 -2.74
CA LEU A 21 3.39 14.99 -4.11
C LEU A 21 4.44 15.37 -5.15
N THR A 22 5.13 16.49 -4.94
CA THR A 22 6.24 16.93 -5.81
C THR A 22 7.38 15.91 -5.79
N ASP A 23 7.75 15.42 -4.60
CA ASP A 23 8.80 14.40 -4.41
C ASP A 23 8.41 13.07 -5.08
N ALA A 24 7.22 12.56 -4.78
CA ALA A 24 6.70 11.31 -5.34
C ALA A 24 6.66 11.35 -6.87
N TYR A 25 6.26 12.48 -7.47
CA TYR A 25 6.26 12.59 -8.92
C TYR A 25 7.66 12.61 -9.50
N ARG A 26 8.53 13.51 -9.03
CA ARG A 26 9.84 13.75 -9.65
C ARG A 26 10.76 12.55 -9.54
N ASN A 27 10.75 11.88 -8.39
CA ASN A 27 11.70 10.80 -8.12
C ASN A 27 11.19 9.45 -8.59
N HIS A 28 9.88 9.30 -8.82
CA HIS A 28 9.28 7.99 -9.04
C HIS A 28 8.27 7.98 -10.21
N LEU A 29 7.17 8.74 -10.14
CA LEU A 29 6.12 8.67 -11.19
C LEU A 29 6.59 9.14 -12.57
N ALA A 30 7.52 10.09 -12.62
CA ALA A 30 8.13 10.57 -13.86
C ALA A 30 9.00 9.51 -14.56
N LEU A 31 9.45 8.50 -13.82
CA LEU A 31 10.30 7.42 -14.32
C LEU A 31 9.49 6.20 -14.77
N VAL A 32 8.19 6.16 -14.47
CA VAL A 32 7.31 5.07 -14.86
C VAL A 32 7.15 5.03 -16.37
N ASN A 33 7.48 3.89 -16.97
CA ASN A 33 7.23 3.64 -18.37
C ASN A 33 5.75 3.23 -18.60
N PRO A 34 4.95 4.01 -19.36
CA PRO A 34 3.54 3.69 -19.60
C PRO A 34 3.36 2.39 -20.40
N GLU A 35 4.34 1.99 -21.21
CA GLU A 35 4.24 0.77 -22.03
C GLU A 35 4.19 -0.50 -21.17
N GLU A 36 4.80 -0.47 -19.98
CA GLU A 36 4.82 -1.59 -19.02
C GLU A 36 3.49 -1.74 -18.26
N LEU A 37 2.57 -0.78 -18.38
CA LEU A 37 1.27 -0.84 -17.74
C LEU A 37 0.21 -1.50 -18.63
N PRO A 38 -0.78 -2.18 -18.03
CA PRO A 38 -1.98 -2.60 -18.75
C PRO A 38 -2.65 -1.41 -19.45
N ALA A 39 -3.15 -1.63 -20.67
CA ALA A 39 -3.71 -0.56 -21.51
C ALA A 39 -4.77 0.30 -20.81
N ALA A 40 -5.60 -0.31 -19.96
CA ALA A 40 -6.62 0.39 -19.17
C ALA A 40 -6.02 1.41 -18.17
N LEU A 41 -4.85 1.12 -17.60
CA LEU A 41 -4.20 1.94 -16.58
C LEU A 41 -3.27 3.01 -17.18
N ARG A 42 -2.88 2.87 -18.46
CA ARG A 42 -2.10 3.89 -19.16
C ARG A 42 -2.82 5.23 -19.18
N ALA A 43 -4.12 5.21 -19.50
CA ALA A 43 -4.93 6.43 -19.52
C ALA A 43 -4.99 7.12 -18.15
N GLU A 44 -5.10 6.35 -17.06
CA GLU A 44 -5.06 6.89 -15.69
C GLU A 44 -3.69 7.49 -15.33
N LEU A 45 -2.60 6.83 -15.74
CA LEU A 45 -1.25 7.36 -15.54
C LEU A 45 -1.06 8.68 -16.31
N HIS A 46 -1.49 8.73 -17.57
CA HIS A 46 -1.43 9.96 -18.37
C HIS A 46 -2.27 11.08 -17.75
N ALA A 47 -3.48 10.79 -17.29
CA ALA A 47 -4.31 11.76 -16.59
C ALA A 47 -3.64 12.27 -15.31
N CYS A 48 -2.93 11.41 -14.57
CA CYS A 48 -2.15 11.83 -13.40
C CYS A 48 -0.97 12.73 -13.79
N HIS A 49 -0.26 12.40 -14.86
CA HIS A 49 0.82 13.23 -15.40
C HIS A 49 0.30 14.60 -15.80
N ASP A 50 -0.74 14.65 -16.63
CA ASP A 50 -1.36 15.90 -17.08
C ASP A 50 -1.85 16.74 -15.91
N ALA A 51 -2.51 16.11 -14.92
CA ALA A 51 -2.97 16.80 -13.72
C ALA A 51 -1.83 17.45 -12.92
N LEU A 52 -0.63 16.90 -12.98
CA LEU A 52 0.57 17.38 -12.29
C LEU A 52 1.45 18.30 -13.14
N THR A 53 1.30 18.33 -14.47
CA THR A 53 2.12 19.15 -15.36
C THR A 53 1.35 20.17 -16.18
N ARG A 54 0.05 20.36 -15.92
CA ARG A 54 -0.82 21.29 -16.70
C ARG A 54 -0.42 22.76 -16.62
N GLU A 55 0.24 23.19 -15.54
CA GLU A 55 0.56 24.60 -15.36
C GLU A 55 1.90 24.97 -15.98
N ARG A 56 1.95 26.19 -16.54
CA ARG A 56 3.18 26.73 -17.13
C ARG A 56 4.19 27.09 -16.03
N PRO A 57 5.43 26.58 -16.09
CA PRO A 57 6.49 26.95 -15.16
C PRO A 57 6.93 28.41 -15.29
N LEU A 58 7.26 29.03 -14.16
CA LEU A 58 8.06 30.25 -14.11
C LEU A 58 9.55 29.97 -14.39
N PRO A 59 10.36 30.99 -14.70
CA PRO A 59 11.81 30.81 -14.85
C PRO A 59 12.42 30.18 -13.59
N GLY A 60 13.07 29.02 -13.74
CA GLY A 60 13.75 28.32 -12.65
C GLY A 60 12.91 27.29 -11.87
N GLU A 61 11.65 27.06 -12.25
CA GLU A 61 10.85 25.94 -11.73
C GLU A 61 10.43 24.96 -12.84
N ASP A 62 9.93 23.79 -12.47
CA ASP A 62 9.34 22.83 -13.41
C ASP A 62 7.80 22.87 -13.38
N ALA A 63 7.18 22.19 -14.33
CA ALA A 63 5.73 22.17 -14.51
C ALA A 63 5.01 21.61 -13.28
N VAL A 64 5.64 20.68 -12.56
CA VAL A 64 5.08 20.10 -11.33
C VAL A 64 5.06 21.09 -10.19
N ARG A 65 6.17 21.78 -9.92
CA ARG A 65 6.19 22.85 -8.92
C ARG A 65 5.20 23.96 -9.27
N ALA A 66 5.09 24.31 -10.55
CA ALA A 66 4.13 25.30 -11.00
C ALA A 66 2.68 24.86 -10.72
N THR A 67 2.37 23.61 -11.00
CA THR A 67 1.03 23.03 -10.81
C THR A 67 0.68 22.87 -9.34
N VAL A 68 1.58 22.24 -8.57
CA VAL A 68 1.41 22.02 -7.12
C VAL A 68 1.32 23.34 -6.36
N ARG A 69 2.03 24.39 -6.79
CA ARG A 69 1.90 25.74 -6.22
C ARG A 69 0.46 26.26 -6.33
N LYS A 70 -0.21 26.03 -7.46
CA LYS A 70 -1.58 26.50 -7.72
C LYS A 70 -2.68 25.60 -7.15
N MET A 71 -2.38 24.34 -6.89
CA MET A 71 -3.35 23.41 -6.28
C MET A 71 -3.80 23.89 -4.90
N SER A 72 -5.04 23.61 -4.51
CA SER A 72 -5.40 23.67 -3.10
C SER A 72 -4.79 22.48 -2.34
N ASN A 73 -4.81 22.49 -1.00
CA ASN A 73 -4.40 21.30 -0.25
C ASN A 73 -5.35 20.12 -0.50
N GLN A 74 -6.63 20.41 -0.74
CA GLN A 74 -7.64 19.41 -1.07
C GLN A 74 -7.37 18.78 -2.45
N ASP A 75 -7.06 19.61 -3.45
CA ASP A 75 -6.72 19.11 -4.80
C ASP A 75 -5.47 18.24 -4.75
N ALA A 76 -4.46 18.65 -3.97
CA ALA A 76 -3.25 17.87 -3.79
C ALA A 76 -3.52 16.51 -3.11
N ASP A 77 -4.43 16.47 -2.13
CA ASP A 77 -4.86 15.25 -1.47
C ASP A 77 -5.61 14.31 -2.43
N GLU A 78 -6.50 14.85 -3.27
CA GLU A 78 -7.22 14.10 -4.29
C GLU A 78 -6.29 13.46 -5.31
N VAL A 79 -5.29 14.21 -5.78
CA VAL A 79 -4.27 13.69 -6.70
C VAL A 79 -3.39 12.64 -6.01
N ALA A 80 -2.97 12.86 -4.77
CA ALA A 80 -2.23 11.85 -4.01
C ALA A 80 -3.05 10.55 -3.84
N CYS A 81 -4.34 10.66 -3.55
CA CYS A 81 -5.24 9.52 -3.50
C CYS A 81 -5.36 8.82 -4.87
N ALA A 82 -5.41 9.57 -5.97
CA ALA A 82 -5.45 9.00 -7.32
C ALA A 82 -4.18 8.18 -7.61
N VAL A 83 -3.00 8.67 -7.24
CA VAL A 83 -1.72 7.94 -7.38
C VAL A 83 -1.75 6.63 -6.60
N VAL A 84 -2.23 6.64 -5.35
CA VAL A 84 -2.30 5.41 -4.52
C VAL A 84 -3.32 4.42 -5.09
N ARG A 85 -4.46 4.89 -5.61
CA ARG A 85 -5.45 4.03 -6.29
C ARG A 85 -4.88 3.40 -7.55
N LEU A 86 -4.12 4.16 -8.33
CA LEU A 86 -3.42 3.68 -9.51
C LEU A 86 -2.40 2.60 -9.14
N PHE A 87 -1.56 2.82 -8.12
CA PHE A 87 -0.65 1.78 -7.60
C PHE A 87 -1.41 0.50 -7.23
N ALA A 88 -2.51 0.61 -6.49
CA ALA A 88 -3.30 -0.55 -6.10
C ALA A 88 -3.92 -1.26 -7.32
N ALA A 89 -4.33 -0.52 -8.36
CA ALA A 89 -4.84 -1.08 -9.60
C ALA A 89 -3.76 -1.84 -10.38
N VAL A 90 -2.55 -1.29 -10.49
CA VAL A 90 -1.39 -1.95 -11.08
C VAL A 90 -1.05 -3.24 -10.33
N ALA A 91 -1.02 -3.19 -8.99
CA ALA A 91 -0.75 -4.37 -8.17
C ALA A 91 -1.79 -5.49 -8.37
N ARG A 92 -3.07 -5.14 -8.50
CA ARG A 92 -4.13 -6.13 -8.81
C ARG A 92 -4.00 -6.70 -10.22
N ALA A 93 -3.72 -5.87 -11.22
CA ALA A 93 -3.59 -6.32 -12.60
C ALA A 93 -2.43 -7.32 -12.77
N THR A 94 -1.27 -7.01 -12.18
CA THR A 94 -0.10 -7.93 -12.20
C THR A 94 -0.37 -9.26 -11.50
N LEU A 95 -1.17 -9.28 -10.43
CA LEU A 95 -1.58 -10.52 -9.78
C LEU A 95 -2.49 -11.36 -10.68
N VAL A 96 -3.47 -10.74 -11.34
CA VAL A 96 -4.40 -11.44 -12.23
C VAL A 96 -3.64 -12.06 -13.41
N GLU A 97 -2.73 -11.30 -14.04
CA GLU A 97 -1.88 -11.83 -15.11
C GLU A 97 -1.03 -13.02 -14.65
N ARG A 98 -0.47 -12.96 -13.45
CA ARG A 98 0.30 -14.07 -12.86
C ARG A 98 -0.56 -15.31 -12.60
N VAL A 99 -1.77 -15.14 -12.08
CA VAL A 99 -2.69 -16.26 -11.81
C VAL A 99 -3.14 -16.91 -13.12
N LEU A 100 -3.46 -16.12 -14.14
CA LEU A 100 -3.87 -16.63 -15.45
C LEU A 100 -2.72 -17.26 -16.24
N ALA A 101 -1.48 -16.82 -16.00
CA ALA A 101 -0.28 -17.39 -16.61
C ALA A 101 0.23 -18.67 -15.92
N MET A 102 -0.38 -19.09 -14.79
CA MET A 102 -0.08 -20.37 -14.18
C MET A 102 -0.81 -21.48 -14.95
N PRO A 103 -0.10 -22.39 -15.66
CA PRO A 103 -0.75 -23.56 -16.21
C PRO A 103 -1.22 -24.42 -15.04
N GLU A 104 -2.49 -24.85 -15.08
CA GLU A 104 -3.05 -25.75 -14.08
C GLU A 104 -2.08 -26.91 -13.80
N ALA A 105 -1.48 -26.91 -12.61
CA ALA A 105 -0.87 -28.11 -12.08
C ALA A 105 -2.03 -29.08 -11.86
N VAL A 106 -2.19 -30.00 -12.81
CA VAL A 106 -3.07 -31.17 -12.72
C VAL A 106 -2.86 -31.80 -11.35
N SER A 107 -3.83 -31.64 -10.48
CA SER A 107 -3.87 -32.30 -9.18
C SER A 107 -4.68 -33.59 -9.37
N ASP A 108 -4.09 -34.52 -10.12
CA ASP A 108 -4.57 -35.89 -10.19
C ASP A 108 -3.95 -36.65 -9.01
N GLY A 109 -4.61 -36.50 -7.86
CA GLY A 109 -4.19 -37.05 -6.57
C GLY A 109 -5.32 -37.85 -5.96
N ALA A 110 -5.50 -39.07 -6.45
CA ALA A 110 -6.46 -40.05 -5.97
C ALA A 110 -6.34 -40.25 -4.44
N SER A 111 -7.39 -39.84 -3.71
CA SER A 111 -7.64 -40.26 -2.34
C SER A 111 -7.87 -41.76 -2.31
N SER A 112 -6.80 -42.53 -2.07
CA SER A 112 -6.94 -43.89 -1.57
C SER A 112 -7.39 -43.83 -0.11
N ASN A 113 -8.56 -44.39 0.15
CA ASN A 113 -9.11 -44.60 1.49
C ASN A 113 -8.15 -45.49 2.29
N GLY A 114 -7.27 -44.87 3.09
CA GLY A 114 -6.50 -45.54 4.12
C GLY A 114 -7.42 -46.00 5.24
N ALA A 115 -7.48 -47.31 5.44
CA ALA A 115 -8.20 -47.98 6.51
C ALA A 115 -7.85 -47.39 7.89
N ILE A 116 -8.87 -47.08 8.69
CA ILE A 116 -8.73 -46.80 10.12
C ILE A 116 -8.77 -48.14 10.87
N PRO A 117 -7.69 -48.63 11.49
CA PRO A 117 -7.82 -49.64 12.52
C PRO A 117 -8.25 -48.95 13.82
N SER A 118 -9.42 -49.37 14.29
CA SER A 118 -9.97 -49.11 15.62
C SER A 118 -8.97 -49.56 16.70
N GLY A 119 -8.56 -48.66 17.59
CA GLY A 119 -7.59 -48.93 18.64
C GLY A 119 -7.60 -47.92 19.78
N ALA A 120 -8.40 -48.23 20.81
CA ALA A 120 -8.22 -47.91 22.23
C ALA A 120 -7.86 -46.46 22.66
N ILE A 121 -8.87 -45.76 23.19
CA ILE A 121 -8.70 -44.68 24.19
C ILE A 121 -8.53 -45.34 25.57
N PRO A 122 -7.51 -44.97 26.37
CA PRO A 122 -7.70 -44.87 27.81
C PRO A 122 -7.61 -43.41 28.27
N ASN A 123 -8.68 -43.03 28.98
CA ASN A 123 -8.91 -41.79 29.68
C ASN A 123 -8.29 -41.88 31.10
N GLY A 124 -7.69 -40.80 31.61
CA GLY A 124 -7.22 -40.68 33.00
C GLY A 124 -6.00 -39.74 33.13
N ALA A 125 -6.21 -38.42 33.29
CA ALA A 125 -6.39 -37.72 34.58
C ALA A 125 -5.07 -37.38 35.31
N ASN A 126 -4.66 -36.10 35.24
CA ASN A 126 -3.91 -35.30 36.22
C ASN A 126 -3.40 -34.04 35.47
N GLY A 127 -3.65 -32.79 35.82
CA GLY A 127 -4.03 -32.17 37.08
C GLY A 127 -2.98 -31.08 37.40
N ALA A 128 -3.21 -29.82 37.04
CA ALA A 128 -2.55 -28.67 37.68
C ALA A 128 -3.20 -27.33 37.28
N ARG A 129 -3.96 -26.81 38.23
CA ARG A 129 -4.53 -25.46 38.33
C ARG A 129 -3.43 -24.40 38.42
N ALA A 130 -3.43 -23.41 37.55
CA ALA A 130 -2.72 -22.14 37.75
C ALA A 130 -3.71 -20.96 37.67
N LYS A 131 -3.75 -20.17 38.75
CA LYS A 131 -4.63 -19.01 38.97
C LYS A 131 -4.09 -17.75 38.28
N PRO A 132 -4.95 -16.75 37.96
CA PRO A 132 -4.56 -15.52 37.29
C PRO A 132 -3.88 -14.53 38.25
N ARG A 133 -2.94 -13.72 37.75
CA ARG A 133 -2.34 -12.63 38.51
C ARG A 133 -2.68 -11.29 37.87
N LYS A 134 -3.48 -10.54 38.65
CA LYS A 134 -3.86 -9.13 38.57
C LYS A 134 -2.63 -8.24 38.77
N GLY A 135 -2.53 -7.14 38.03
CA GLY A 135 -1.55 -6.08 38.30
C GLY A 135 -1.60 -4.93 37.28
N VAL A 136 -2.51 -3.98 37.48
CA VAL A 136 -2.34 -2.60 37.02
C VAL A 136 -1.94 -1.78 38.24
N PRO A 137 -0.90 -0.95 38.13
CA PRO A 137 -0.87 0.31 38.84
C PRO A 137 -0.83 1.49 37.85
N ASP A 138 -1.75 2.40 38.11
CA ASP A 138 -1.87 3.75 37.57
C ASP A 138 -0.69 4.61 38.05
N VAL A 139 -0.06 5.38 37.17
CA VAL A 139 0.93 6.40 37.54
C VAL A 139 0.63 7.71 36.83
N ILE A 140 0.02 8.59 37.63
CA ILE A 140 -0.17 10.02 37.44
C ILE A 140 1.16 10.68 37.08
N SER A 141 1.25 11.39 35.95
CA SER A 141 2.30 12.37 35.71
C SER A 141 1.72 13.78 35.84
N LEU A 142 2.15 14.41 36.93
CA LEU A 142 1.92 15.78 37.36
C LEU A 142 2.26 16.80 36.26
N TYR A 143 1.30 17.63 35.85
CA TYR A 143 1.61 18.94 35.27
C TYR A 143 2.01 19.87 36.40
N ALA A 144 3.31 20.12 36.53
CA ALA A 144 3.87 21.15 37.38
C ALA A 144 4.13 22.42 36.56
N ALA A 145 3.50 23.50 37.02
CA ALA A 145 3.96 24.89 37.04
C ALA A 145 4.65 25.48 35.81
N GLU A 146 4.00 26.48 35.21
CA GLU A 146 4.63 27.79 35.03
C GLU A 146 3.66 28.87 35.52
N ALA A 147 4.21 29.79 36.30
CA ALA A 147 3.55 30.92 36.96
C ALA A 147 3.68 32.20 36.14
#